data_AF-A0A5J5CHE8-F1
#
_entry.id   AF-A0A5J5CHE8-F1
#
_cell.length_a   1.000
_cell.length_b   1.000
_cell.length_c   1.000
_cell.angle_alpha   90.00
_cell.angle_beta   90.00
_cell.angle_gamma   90.00
#
_symmetry.space_group_name_H-M   'P 1'
#
loop_
_entity.id
_entity.type
_entity.pdbx_description
1 polymer ?
#
loop_
_entity_poly.entity_id
_entity_poly.type
_entity_poly.pdbx_seq_one_letter_code
_entity_poly.pdbx_strand_id
1 'polypeptide(L)'
;RPNPAGPHAGTHYAFVLRNWPPTDAQCAKLIPPRVLACVHRSFYLAGREAMIRGLASAPKSKLTEDHHPTLVEKESENQAEMSLNDKDKAAVKALWGKIAKSADVVGTEALGRMITVYPQTKTYFSHWPDLSPGSDSVKAHGKKVMGGLGLAVSKIDDLKTGLLELSEKHAFTLRVDPANFKILAHCILVELATVFPTEFTPEAHMSYDKFFTAVALALAERYR
;
A
#
# COMPACT_ATOMS: atom_id res chain seq x y z
N ARG A 1 -36.58 -8.26 11.77
CA ARG A 1 -35.42 -8.96 11.20
C ARG A 1 -34.75 -8.03 10.19
N PRO A 2 -33.54 -7.52 10.42
CA PRO A 2 -32.77 -6.85 9.37
C PRO A 2 -31.78 -7.85 8.73
N ASN A 3 -31.75 -7.86 7.39
CA ASN A 3 -30.80 -8.60 6.56
C ASN A 3 -29.53 -7.74 6.34
N PRO A 4 -28.32 -8.31 6.26
CA PRO A 4 -27.05 -7.59 6.32
C PRO A 4 -26.58 -7.19 4.92
N ALA A 5 -26.32 -5.90 4.70
CA ALA A 5 -25.59 -5.42 3.52
C ALA A 5 -24.08 -5.71 3.68
N GLY A 6 -23.49 -6.32 2.66
CA GLY A 6 -22.12 -6.86 2.67
C GLY A 6 -20.99 -5.83 2.61
N PRO A 7 -19.72 -6.26 2.84
CA PRO A 7 -18.65 -5.37 3.30
C PRO A 7 -17.40 -5.46 2.41
N HIS A 8 -17.23 -4.61 1.38
CA HIS A 8 -16.03 -4.73 0.52
C HIS A 8 -15.19 -3.48 0.23
N ALA A 9 -15.60 -2.28 0.62
CA ALA A 9 -14.71 -1.10 0.60
C ALA A 9 -14.22 -0.70 2.00
N GLY A 10 -15.06 -0.85 3.03
CA GLY A 10 -14.71 -0.53 4.41
C GLY A 10 -13.79 -1.55 5.09
N THR A 11 -13.63 -2.76 4.53
CA THR A 11 -12.88 -3.86 5.16
C THR A 11 -11.38 -3.72 5.05
N HIS A 12 -10.85 -3.10 3.99
CA HIS A 12 -9.42 -2.86 3.85
C HIS A 12 -8.96 -1.72 4.77
N TYR A 13 -9.73 -0.63 4.86
CA TYR A 13 -9.50 0.47 5.82
C TYR A 13 -9.72 0.05 7.29
N ALA A 14 -10.76 -0.74 7.57
CA ALA A 14 -10.97 -1.30 8.90
C ALA A 14 -9.91 -2.34 9.27
N PHE A 15 -9.30 -3.04 8.31
CA PHE A 15 -8.14 -3.92 8.54
C PHE A 15 -6.90 -3.10 8.92
N VAL A 16 -6.65 -1.97 8.26
CA VAL A 16 -5.55 -1.06 8.63
C VAL A 16 -5.76 -0.46 10.04
N LEU A 17 -6.99 -0.06 10.38
CA LEU A 17 -7.32 0.43 11.73
C LEU A 17 -7.35 -0.67 12.80
N ARG A 18 -7.77 -1.90 12.48
CA ARG A 18 -7.77 -3.04 13.41
C ARG A 18 -6.37 -3.62 13.65
N ASN A 19 -5.49 -3.56 12.66
CA ASN A 19 -4.11 -4.03 12.78
C ASN A 19 -3.12 -2.90 13.09
N TRP A 20 -3.63 -1.68 13.31
CA TRP A 20 -2.87 -0.63 13.98
C TRP A 20 -2.65 -1.09 15.43
N PRO A 21 -1.40 -1.30 15.88
CA PRO A 21 -1.17 -1.82 17.23
C PRO A 21 -1.75 -0.86 18.26
N PRO A 22 -2.51 -1.37 19.25
CA PRO A 22 -2.95 -0.56 20.38
C PRO A 22 -1.71 -0.21 21.20
N THR A 23 -1.25 1.04 21.04
CA THR A 23 -0.46 1.79 22.02
C THR A 23 0.57 0.97 22.80
N ASP A 24 1.60 0.47 22.13
CA ASP A 24 2.83 0.09 22.82
C ASP A 24 3.73 1.32 22.88
N ALA A 25 4.22 1.69 24.06
CA ALA A 25 4.92 2.97 24.30
C ALA A 25 6.22 3.13 23.48
N GLN A 26 6.72 2.05 22.86
CA GLN A 26 7.81 2.07 21.90
C GLN A 26 7.37 2.45 20.48
N CYS A 27 6.15 2.09 20.05
CA CYS A 27 5.60 2.45 18.72
C CYS A 27 5.36 3.96 18.58
N ALA A 28 4.94 4.64 19.65
CA ALA A 28 4.69 6.08 19.64
C ALA A 28 5.96 6.93 19.46
N LYS A 29 7.14 6.37 19.74
CA LYS A 29 8.44 7.05 19.56
C LYS A 29 9.02 6.92 18.15
N LEU A 30 8.48 6.00 17.34
CA LEU A 30 8.97 5.68 15.99
C LEU A 30 8.17 6.35 14.86
N ILE A 31 7.14 7.14 15.19
CA ILE A 31 6.29 7.84 14.24
C ILE A 31 6.33 9.33 14.59
N PRO A 32 6.99 10.19 13.79
CA PRO A 32 6.97 11.62 14.01
C PRO A 32 5.53 12.15 14.02
N PRO A 33 5.16 13.11 14.88
CA PRO A 33 3.79 13.65 14.95
C PRO A 33 3.25 14.16 13.60
N ARG A 34 4.14 14.62 12.72
CA ARG A 34 3.80 15.05 11.35
C ARG A 34 3.37 13.90 10.44
N VAL A 35 3.92 12.70 10.62
CA VAL A 35 3.57 11.49 9.89
C VAL A 35 2.21 10.98 10.34
N LEU A 36 1.96 10.96 11.65
CA LEU A 36 0.64 10.62 12.18
C LEU A 36 -0.43 11.61 11.66
N ALA A 37 -0.12 12.90 11.61
CA ALA A 37 -1.02 13.92 11.07
C ALA A 37 -1.20 13.81 9.54
N CYS A 38 -0.16 13.48 8.77
CA CYS A 38 -0.26 13.28 7.33
C CYS A 38 -1.09 12.02 7.01
N VAL A 39 -0.82 10.93 7.70
CA VAL A 39 -1.51 9.64 7.54
C VAL A 39 -2.97 9.79 8.00
N HIS A 40 -3.25 10.36 9.18
CA HIS A 40 -4.64 10.67 9.60
C HIS A 40 -5.33 11.68 8.70
N ARG A 41 -4.65 12.72 8.21
CA ARG A 41 -5.26 13.73 7.32
C ARG A 41 -5.52 13.15 5.93
N SER A 42 -4.66 12.28 5.40
CA SER A 42 -4.93 11.51 4.18
C SER A 42 -6.07 10.51 4.39
N PHE A 43 -6.14 9.83 5.53
CA PHE A 43 -7.29 8.97 5.88
C PHE A 43 -8.59 9.77 6.02
N TYR A 44 -8.53 10.96 6.63
CA TYR A 44 -9.67 11.85 6.78
C TYR A 44 -10.07 12.48 5.45
N LEU A 45 -9.12 12.85 4.58
CA LEU A 45 -9.38 13.40 3.24
C LEU A 45 -9.86 12.32 2.26
N ALA A 46 -9.33 11.10 2.30
CA ALA A 46 -9.83 9.97 1.51
C ALA A 46 -11.23 9.56 1.96
N GLY A 47 -11.47 9.50 3.28
CA GLY A 47 -12.81 9.29 3.84
C GLY A 47 -13.77 10.44 3.51
N ARG A 48 -13.28 11.69 3.47
CA ARG A 48 -14.05 12.87 3.11
C ARG A 48 -14.26 12.99 1.60
N GLU A 49 -13.35 12.53 0.74
CA GLU A 49 -13.58 12.42 -0.70
C GLU A 49 -14.58 11.31 -1.02
N ALA A 50 -14.48 10.16 -0.36
CA ALA A 50 -15.50 9.10 -0.45
C ALA A 50 -16.86 9.59 0.05
N MET A 51 -16.90 10.40 1.12
CA MET A 51 -18.12 11.03 1.63
C MET A 51 -18.62 12.15 0.71
N ILE A 52 -17.74 13.00 0.14
CA ILE A 52 -18.09 14.07 -0.80
C ILE A 52 -18.60 13.48 -2.12
N ARG A 53 -18.00 12.39 -2.63
CA ARG A 53 -18.51 11.67 -3.80
C ARG A 53 -19.82 10.96 -3.49
N GLY A 54 -19.98 10.39 -2.29
CA GLY A 54 -21.25 9.84 -1.82
C GLY A 54 -22.36 10.88 -1.56
N LEU A 55 -22.00 12.13 -1.27
CA LEU A 55 -22.92 13.28 -1.16
C LEU A 55 -23.18 13.95 -2.51
N ALA A 56 -22.20 13.96 -3.41
CA ALA A 56 -22.32 14.46 -4.78
C ALA A 56 -23.11 13.51 -5.68
N SER A 57 -23.25 12.23 -5.29
CA SER A 57 -24.12 11.26 -5.96
C SER A 57 -25.58 11.31 -5.48
N ALA A 58 -26.01 12.35 -4.77
CA ALA A 58 -27.43 12.59 -4.53
C ALA A 58 -28.04 13.21 -5.80
N PRO A 59 -28.84 12.47 -6.60
CA PRO A 59 -29.40 13.03 -7.83
C PRO A 59 -30.39 14.15 -7.47
N LYS A 60 -30.11 15.37 -7.94
CA LYS A 60 -31.14 16.41 -8.08
C LYS A 60 -32.06 15.94 -9.20
N SER A 61 -33.26 15.53 -8.82
CA SER A 61 -34.34 15.09 -9.70
C SER A 61 -34.48 15.98 -10.95
N LYS A 62 -34.13 15.43 -12.11
CA LYS A 62 -34.76 15.75 -13.39
C LYS A 62 -35.20 14.44 -14.00
N LEU A 63 -36.51 14.32 -14.18
CA LEU A 63 -37.19 13.18 -14.78
C LEU A 63 -36.71 12.98 -16.22
N THR A 64 -35.81 12.03 -16.43
CA THR A 64 -35.60 11.34 -17.70
C THR A 64 -35.25 9.89 -17.37
N GLU A 65 -35.88 8.93 -18.05
CA GLU A 65 -35.91 7.49 -17.74
C GLU A 65 -34.54 6.90 -17.32
N ASP A 66 -34.42 6.56 -16.03
CA ASP A 66 -33.18 6.11 -15.41
C ASP A 66 -32.90 4.61 -15.68
N HIS A 67 -31.85 4.33 -16.46
CA HIS A 67 -31.14 3.05 -16.36
C HIS A 67 -30.41 3.01 -15.00
N HIS A 68 -30.89 2.17 -14.08
CA HIS A 68 -30.21 1.93 -12.81
C HIS A 68 -28.95 1.06 -13.06
N PRO A 69 -27.73 1.55 -12.76
CA PRO A 69 -26.52 0.77 -13.00
C PRO A 69 -26.54 -0.53 -12.20
N THR A 70 -26.28 -1.63 -12.90
CA THR A 70 -26.22 -2.97 -12.32
C THR A 70 -25.01 -3.11 -11.38
N LEU A 71 -25.06 -4.07 -10.45
CA LEU A 71 -23.97 -4.28 -9.47
C LEU A 71 -22.62 -4.56 -10.13
N VAL A 72 -22.63 -5.17 -11.32
CA VAL A 72 -21.43 -5.46 -12.12
C VAL A 72 -20.77 -4.19 -12.65
N GLU A 73 -21.57 -3.18 -13.02
CA GLU A 73 -21.06 -1.88 -13.48
C GLU A 73 -20.47 -1.06 -12.33
N LYS A 74 -21.06 -1.14 -11.13
CA LYS A 74 -20.49 -0.53 -9.93
C LYS A 74 -19.18 -1.22 -9.48
N GLU A 75 -19.04 -2.52 -9.71
CA GLU A 75 -17.80 -3.25 -9.43
C GLU A 75 -16.71 -2.94 -10.44
N SER A 76 -17.05 -2.76 -11.73
CA SER A 76 -16.08 -2.38 -12.77
C SER A 76 -15.60 -0.93 -12.63
N GLU A 77 -16.48 0.00 -12.21
CA GLU A 77 -16.10 1.39 -11.90
C GLU A 77 -15.20 1.49 -10.66
N ASN A 78 -15.50 0.73 -9.60
CA ASN A 78 -14.62 0.65 -8.42
C ASN A 78 -13.26 0.00 -8.73
N GLN A 79 -13.22 -0.99 -9.65
CA GLN A 79 -11.96 -1.55 -10.13
C GLN A 79 -11.16 -0.57 -11.00
N ALA A 80 -11.84 0.23 -11.82
CA ALA A 80 -11.20 1.27 -12.62
C ALA A 80 -10.59 2.36 -11.73
N GLU A 81 -11.26 2.73 -10.63
CA GLU A 81 -10.72 3.69 -9.64
C GLU A 81 -9.45 3.19 -8.94
N MET A 82 -9.33 1.87 -8.72
CA MET A 82 -8.18 1.22 -8.08
C MET A 82 -7.06 0.80 -9.03
N SER A 83 -7.23 1.01 -10.34
CA SER A 83 -6.21 0.77 -11.36
C SER A 83 -5.28 1.99 -11.54
N LEU A 84 -4.04 1.74 -11.98
CA LEU A 84 -3.06 2.81 -12.20
C LEU A 84 -3.36 3.55 -13.52
N ASN A 85 -3.88 4.78 -13.42
CA ASN A 85 -4.00 5.67 -14.58
C ASN A 85 -2.68 6.40 -14.88
N ASP A 86 -2.63 7.13 -16.00
CA ASP A 86 -1.40 7.81 -16.44
C ASP A 86 -0.91 8.89 -15.47
N LYS A 87 -1.82 9.56 -14.76
CA LYS A 87 -1.47 10.53 -13.71
C LYS A 87 -0.81 9.83 -12.53
N ASP A 88 -1.35 8.70 -12.10
CA ASP A 88 -0.78 7.88 -11.02
C ASP A 88 0.61 7.37 -11.40
N LYS A 89 0.77 6.86 -12.64
CA LYS A 89 2.07 6.42 -13.16
C LYS A 89 3.10 7.54 -13.20
N ALA A 90 2.71 8.73 -13.66
CA ALA A 90 3.59 9.89 -13.70
C ALA A 90 4.01 10.34 -12.29
N ALA A 91 3.07 10.38 -11.33
CA ALA A 91 3.35 10.71 -9.93
C ALA A 91 4.32 9.70 -9.30
N VAL A 92 4.11 8.40 -9.54
CA VAL A 92 5.00 7.34 -9.07
C VAL A 92 6.42 7.51 -9.62
N LYS A 93 6.56 7.71 -10.93
CA LYS A 93 7.88 7.92 -11.56
C LYS A 93 8.57 9.17 -11.02
N ALA A 94 7.83 10.28 -10.86
CA ALA A 94 8.37 11.55 -10.38
C ALA A 94 8.90 11.46 -8.95
N LEU A 95 8.14 10.85 -8.04
CA LEU A 95 8.56 10.66 -6.66
C LEU A 95 9.67 9.60 -6.55
N TRP A 96 9.60 8.52 -7.33
CA TRP A 96 10.66 7.50 -7.36
C TRP A 96 12.01 8.09 -7.76
N GLY A 97 12.03 9.02 -8.73
CA GLY A 97 13.25 9.73 -9.11
C GLY A 97 13.92 10.50 -7.96
N LYS A 98 13.16 10.88 -6.93
CA LYS A 98 13.68 11.49 -5.70
C LYS A 98 14.08 10.43 -4.67
N ILE A 99 13.28 9.37 -4.51
CA ILE A 99 13.52 8.27 -3.57
C ILE A 99 14.77 7.46 -3.94
N ALA A 100 15.05 7.28 -5.23
CA ALA A 100 16.08 6.37 -5.73
C ALA A 100 17.47 6.58 -5.08
N LYS A 101 17.83 7.82 -4.72
CA LYS A 101 19.09 8.15 -4.07
C LYS A 101 19.19 7.66 -2.62
N SER A 102 18.05 7.51 -1.95
CA SER A 102 17.94 7.07 -0.55
C SER A 102 17.23 5.73 -0.42
N ALA A 103 17.03 5.01 -1.53
CA ALA A 103 16.23 3.79 -1.57
C ALA A 103 16.75 2.73 -0.60
N ASP A 104 18.07 2.54 -0.50
CA ASP A 104 18.69 1.57 0.42
C ASP A 104 18.34 1.87 1.90
N VAL A 105 18.31 3.15 2.29
CA VAL A 105 17.95 3.59 3.65
C VAL A 105 16.46 3.38 3.89
N VAL A 106 15.61 3.84 2.96
CA VAL A 106 14.14 3.67 3.04
C VAL A 106 13.77 2.19 3.17
N GLY A 107 14.41 1.32 2.39
CA GLY A 107 14.16 -0.12 2.45
C GLY A 107 14.57 -0.75 3.78
N THR A 108 15.71 -0.32 4.33
CA THR A 108 16.20 -0.79 5.63
C THR A 108 15.24 -0.41 6.75
N GLU A 109 14.85 0.86 6.81
CA GLU A 109 13.97 1.37 7.86
C GLU A 109 12.55 0.79 7.75
N ALA A 110 12.01 0.70 6.53
CA ALA A 110 10.70 0.08 6.31
C ALA A 110 10.67 -1.40 6.70
N LEU A 111 11.73 -2.16 6.39
CA LEU A 111 11.81 -3.57 6.75
C LEU A 111 12.03 -3.75 8.27
N GLY A 112 12.89 -2.94 8.88
CA GLY A 112 13.07 -2.92 10.34
C GLY A 112 11.78 -2.58 11.08
N ARG A 113 11.01 -1.61 10.56
CA ARG A 113 9.67 -1.25 11.07
C ARG A 113 8.71 -2.43 10.95
N MET A 114 8.65 -3.09 9.78
CA MET A 114 7.78 -4.25 9.57
C MET A 114 8.07 -5.35 10.59
N ILE A 115 9.34 -5.73 10.75
CA ILE A 115 9.78 -6.77 11.67
C ILE A 115 9.45 -6.42 13.13
N THR A 116 9.57 -5.15 13.50
CA THR A 116 9.34 -4.68 14.88
C THR A 116 7.86 -4.55 15.21
N VAL A 117 7.09 -3.90 14.33
CA VAL A 117 5.68 -3.55 14.55
C VAL A 117 4.74 -4.72 14.25
N TYR A 118 5.12 -5.59 13.31
CA TYR A 118 4.33 -6.74 12.88
C TYR A 118 5.11 -8.03 13.11
N PRO A 119 5.22 -8.49 14.38
CA PRO A 119 6.09 -9.61 14.75
C PRO A 119 5.71 -10.93 14.07
N GLN A 120 4.48 -11.09 13.59
CA GLN A 120 4.07 -12.25 12.79
C GLN A 120 4.89 -12.42 11.50
N THR A 121 5.45 -11.32 10.97
CA THR A 121 6.29 -11.34 9.76
C THR A 121 7.70 -11.90 10.02
N LYS A 122 8.12 -12.01 11.28
CA LYS A 122 9.46 -12.52 11.67
C LYS A 122 9.69 -13.97 11.25
N THR A 123 8.62 -14.76 11.14
CA THR A 123 8.68 -16.19 10.82
C THR A 123 9.39 -16.46 9.48
N TYR A 124 9.20 -15.58 8.49
CA TYR A 124 9.85 -15.64 7.17
C TYR A 124 11.36 -15.38 7.21
N PHE A 125 11.86 -14.77 8.28
CA PHE A 125 13.27 -14.35 8.43
C PHE A 125 13.98 -15.07 9.57
N SER A 126 13.41 -16.16 10.09
CA SER A 126 13.96 -16.96 11.21
C SER A 126 15.37 -17.52 10.98
N HIS A 127 15.83 -17.55 9.73
CA HIS A 127 17.17 -17.98 9.33
C HIS A 127 18.23 -16.87 9.44
N TRP A 128 17.84 -15.61 9.70
CA TRP A 128 18.80 -14.52 9.88
C TRP A 128 19.37 -14.52 11.30
N PRO A 129 20.68 -14.26 11.45
CA PRO A 129 21.32 -14.22 12.78
C PRO A 129 20.85 -13.03 13.62
N ASP A 130 20.42 -11.94 12.98
CA ASP A 130 19.95 -10.73 13.66
C ASP A 130 18.80 -10.06 12.89
N LEU A 131 17.68 -9.90 13.58
CA LEU A 131 16.44 -9.27 13.12
C LEU A 131 16.25 -7.85 13.68
N SER A 132 17.24 -7.32 14.41
CA SER A 132 17.18 -5.97 14.96
C SER A 132 17.10 -4.92 13.83
N PRO A 133 16.38 -3.80 14.03
CA PRO A 133 16.40 -2.69 13.08
C PRO A 133 17.83 -2.22 12.81
N GLY A 134 18.20 -2.12 11.54
CA GLY A 134 19.55 -1.70 11.13
C GLY A 134 20.62 -2.81 11.14
N SER A 135 20.25 -4.08 11.41
CA SER A 135 21.17 -5.21 11.24
C SER A 135 21.62 -5.35 9.78
N ASP A 136 22.77 -5.99 9.54
CA ASP A 136 23.30 -6.18 8.19
C ASP A 136 22.37 -7.05 7.33
N SER A 137 21.66 -8.01 7.94
CA SER A 137 20.66 -8.83 7.26
C SER A 137 19.48 -7.99 6.78
N VAL A 138 18.96 -7.12 7.65
CA VAL A 138 17.86 -6.20 7.34
C VAL A 138 18.27 -5.19 6.27
N LYS A 139 19.47 -4.63 6.36
CA LYS A 139 20.02 -3.71 5.34
C LYS A 139 20.15 -4.37 3.97
N ALA A 140 20.78 -5.54 3.93
CA ALA A 140 21.00 -6.26 2.68
C ALA A 140 19.69 -6.67 2.01
N HIS A 141 18.67 -7.06 2.80
CA HIS A 141 17.38 -7.42 2.25
C HIS A 141 16.53 -6.19 1.88
N GLY A 142 16.56 -5.11 2.68
CA GLY A 142 15.90 -3.85 2.37
C GLY A 142 16.33 -3.28 1.01
N LYS A 143 17.63 -3.37 0.70
CA LYS A 143 18.16 -3.06 -0.64
C LYS A 143 17.54 -3.91 -1.75
N LYS A 144 17.39 -5.21 -1.54
CA LYS A 144 16.79 -6.11 -2.54
C LYS A 144 15.31 -5.78 -2.77
N VAL A 145 14.57 -5.50 -1.70
CA VAL A 145 13.15 -5.08 -1.77
C VAL A 145 13.02 -3.80 -2.60
N MET A 146 13.84 -2.79 -2.31
CA MET A 146 13.80 -1.52 -3.02
C MET A 146 14.30 -1.63 -4.45
N GLY A 147 15.25 -2.52 -4.74
CA GLY A 147 15.61 -2.89 -6.12
C GLY A 147 14.43 -3.51 -6.88
N GLY A 148 13.67 -4.39 -6.24
CA GLY A 148 12.43 -4.96 -6.82
C GLY A 148 11.36 -3.89 -7.09
N LEU A 149 11.20 -2.90 -6.19
CA LEU A 149 10.32 -1.77 -6.44
C LEU A 149 10.81 -0.87 -7.58
N GLY A 150 12.13 -0.67 -7.72
CA GLY A 150 12.71 0.02 -8.87
C GLY A 150 12.40 -0.68 -10.19
N LEU A 151 12.48 -2.02 -10.22
CA LEU A 151 12.05 -2.83 -11.35
C LEU A 151 10.55 -2.62 -11.63
N ALA A 152 9.70 -2.67 -10.60
CA ALA A 152 8.26 -2.43 -10.74
C ALA A 152 7.95 -1.03 -11.32
N VAL A 153 8.65 0.03 -10.88
CA VAL A 153 8.48 1.37 -11.46
C VAL A 153 8.90 1.41 -12.93
N SER A 154 9.97 0.69 -13.30
CA SER A 154 10.40 0.60 -14.71
C SER A 154 9.44 -0.21 -15.59
N LYS A 155 8.66 -1.12 -15.00
CA LYS A 155 7.67 -1.99 -15.65
C LYS A 155 6.23 -1.62 -15.29
N ILE A 156 5.99 -0.37 -14.92
CA ILE A 156 4.68 0.07 -14.37
C ILE A 156 3.50 -0.12 -15.34
N ASP A 157 3.78 -0.23 -16.63
CA ASP A 157 2.76 -0.46 -17.67
C ASP A 157 2.33 -1.93 -17.77
N ASP A 158 3.19 -2.88 -17.37
CA ASP A 158 2.88 -4.31 -17.29
C ASP A 158 3.61 -4.95 -16.11
N LEU A 159 3.03 -4.75 -14.92
CA LEU A 159 3.58 -5.27 -13.66
C LEU A 159 3.51 -6.80 -13.57
N LYS A 160 2.50 -7.42 -14.19
CA LYS A 160 2.31 -8.88 -14.12
C LYS A 160 3.45 -9.60 -14.81
N THR A 161 3.75 -9.24 -16.06
CA THR A 161 4.87 -9.81 -16.79
C THR A 161 6.20 -9.34 -16.20
N GLY A 162 6.30 -8.06 -15.83
CA GLY A 162 7.53 -7.46 -15.33
C GLY A 162 8.03 -8.02 -13.99
N LEU A 163 7.13 -8.55 -13.16
CA LEU A 163 7.45 -9.11 -11.84
C LEU A 163 7.27 -10.62 -11.76
N LEU A 164 7.12 -11.31 -12.89
CA LEU A 164 6.81 -12.75 -12.94
C LEU A 164 7.83 -13.59 -12.16
N GLU A 165 9.13 -13.37 -12.36
CA GLU A 165 10.19 -14.09 -11.63
C GLU A 165 10.12 -13.86 -10.12
N LEU A 166 9.78 -12.64 -9.69
CA LEU A 166 9.59 -12.32 -8.27
C LEU A 166 8.32 -12.98 -7.73
N SER A 167 7.26 -13.04 -8.52
CA SER A 167 6.01 -13.74 -8.19
C SER A 167 6.29 -15.23 -7.94
N GLU A 168 7.00 -15.90 -8.85
CA GLU A 168 7.36 -17.32 -8.70
C GLU A 168 8.24 -17.58 -7.48
N LYS A 169 9.19 -16.68 -7.21
CA LYS A 169 10.03 -16.79 -6.02
C LYS A 169 9.21 -16.68 -4.73
N HIS A 170 8.31 -15.70 -4.65
CA HIS A 170 7.47 -15.53 -3.45
C HIS A 170 6.45 -16.65 -3.29
N ALA A 171 5.88 -17.14 -4.40
CA ALA A 171 4.88 -18.21 -4.41
C ALA A 171 5.47 -19.58 -4.08
N PHE A 172 6.50 -20.01 -4.83
CA PHE A 172 6.95 -21.41 -4.80
C PHE A 172 8.13 -21.64 -3.86
N THR A 173 9.05 -20.68 -3.77
CA THR A 173 10.28 -20.82 -2.96
C THR A 173 10.07 -20.31 -1.54
N LEU A 174 9.63 -19.06 -1.40
CA LEU A 174 9.50 -18.42 -0.08
C LEU A 174 8.15 -18.69 0.59
N ARG A 175 7.12 -18.98 -0.21
CA ARG A 175 5.74 -19.25 0.23
C ARG A 175 5.20 -18.19 1.20
N VAL A 176 5.46 -16.92 0.90
CA VAL A 176 5.01 -15.79 1.72
C VAL A 176 3.51 -15.63 1.58
N ASP A 177 2.72 -15.60 2.66
CA ASP A 177 1.28 -15.33 2.52
C ASP A 177 1.05 -13.93 1.88
N PRO A 178 0.30 -13.81 0.77
CA PRO A 178 0.05 -12.54 0.07
C PRO A 178 -0.50 -11.41 0.95
N ALA A 179 -1.15 -11.73 2.08
CA ALA A 179 -1.60 -10.73 3.04
C ALA A 179 -0.44 -9.87 3.59
N ASN A 180 0.78 -10.42 3.66
CA ASN A 180 1.95 -9.72 4.20
C ASN A 180 2.51 -8.64 3.25
N PHE A 181 2.22 -8.70 1.94
CA PHE A 181 2.68 -7.66 1.01
C PHE A 181 2.09 -6.29 1.35
N LYS A 182 0.84 -6.26 1.83
CA LYS A 182 0.17 -5.02 2.26
C LYS A 182 0.81 -4.43 3.51
N ILE A 183 1.33 -5.28 4.40
CA ILE A 183 2.02 -4.84 5.62
C ILE A 183 3.33 -4.14 5.26
N LEU A 184 4.12 -4.75 4.37
CA LEU A 184 5.37 -4.13 3.90
C LEU A 184 5.09 -2.83 3.13
N ALA A 185 4.10 -2.83 2.23
CA ALA A 185 3.67 -1.62 1.52
C ALA A 185 3.34 -0.47 2.49
N HIS A 186 2.57 -0.75 3.54
CA HIS A 186 2.25 0.24 4.57
C HIS A 186 3.50 0.78 5.28
N CYS A 187 4.43 -0.11 5.67
CA CYS A 187 5.68 0.31 6.32
C CYS A 187 6.53 1.21 5.40
N ILE A 188 6.53 0.94 4.08
CA ILE A 188 7.22 1.78 3.11
C ILE A 188 6.53 3.14 2.98
N LEU A 189 5.20 3.21 2.90
CA LEU A 189 4.47 4.49 2.87
C LEU A 189 4.76 5.37 4.09
N VAL A 190 4.81 4.76 5.29
CA VAL A 190 5.19 5.45 6.53
C VAL A 190 6.61 6.00 6.44
N GLU A 191 7.53 5.24 5.88
CA GLU A 191 8.93 5.68 5.72
C GLU A 191 9.06 6.79 4.68
N LEU A 192 8.35 6.70 3.56
CA LEU A 192 8.31 7.77 2.55
C LEU A 192 7.77 9.08 3.13
N ALA A 193 6.72 9.02 3.95
CA ALA A 193 6.18 10.19 4.65
C ALA A 193 7.17 10.78 5.67
N THR A 194 8.06 9.95 6.21
CA THR A 194 9.08 10.35 7.20
C THR A 194 10.27 11.03 6.53
N VAL A 195 10.79 10.43 5.46
CA VAL A 195 12.03 10.86 4.79
C VAL A 195 11.77 11.95 3.74
N PHE A 196 10.60 11.96 3.10
CA PHE A 196 10.24 12.88 2.03
C PHE A 196 8.94 13.65 2.33
N PRO A 197 8.83 14.36 3.46
CA PRO A 197 7.58 14.97 3.90
C PRO A 197 7.08 16.08 2.97
N THR A 198 7.96 16.69 2.18
CA THR A 198 7.63 17.73 1.20
C THR A 198 7.13 17.17 -0.13
N GLU A 199 7.67 16.01 -0.54
CA GLU A 199 7.33 15.35 -1.79
C GLU A 199 6.14 14.39 -1.65
N PHE A 200 5.96 13.84 -0.45
CA PHE A 200 4.91 12.88 -0.14
C PHE A 200 3.58 13.59 0.15
N THR A 201 3.04 14.24 -0.88
CA THR A 201 1.74 14.93 -0.81
C THR A 201 0.58 13.93 -0.73
N PRO A 202 -0.65 14.35 -0.36
CA PRO A 202 -1.82 13.46 -0.38
C PRO A 202 -2.06 12.79 -1.74
N GLU A 203 -1.80 13.49 -2.84
CA GLU A 203 -1.93 12.96 -4.20
C GLU A 203 -0.85 11.91 -4.47
N ALA A 204 0.41 12.18 -4.11
CA ALA A 204 1.50 11.23 -4.25
C ALA A 204 1.26 9.97 -3.39
N HIS A 205 0.74 10.14 -2.18
CA HIS A 205 0.36 9.04 -1.30
C HIS A 205 -0.70 8.15 -1.96
N MET A 206 -1.78 8.73 -2.48
CA MET A 206 -2.83 7.96 -3.15
C MET A 206 -2.30 7.18 -4.37
N SER A 207 -1.46 7.80 -5.20
CA SER A 207 -0.86 7.11 -6.35
C SER A 207 0.08 5.98 -5.92
N TYR A 208 0.85 6.15 -4.84
CA TYR A 208 1.71 5.09 -4.30
C TYR A 208 0.95 3.95 -3.64
N ASP A 209 -0.17 4.23 -2.96
CA ASP A 209 -1.02 3.19 -2.38
C ASP A 209 -1.63 2.29 -3.46
N LYS A 210 -2.12 2.90 -4.54
CA LYS A 210 -2.57 2.16 -5.74
C LYS A 210 -1.43 1.37 -6.37
N PHE A 211 -0.24 1.97 -6.50
CA PHE A 211 0.92 1.30 -7.06
C PHE A 211 1.33 0.08 -6.24
N PHE A 212 1.39 0.18 -4.91
CA PHE A 212 1.71 -0.96 -4.06
C PHE A 212 0.62 -2.02 -4.07
N THR A 213 -0.65 -1.63 -4.20
CA THR A 213 -1.74 -2.58 -4.41
C THR A 213 -1.55 -3.36 -5.71
N ALA A 214 -1.21 -2.68 -6.82
CA ALA A 214 -0.94 -3.32 -8.10
C ALA A 214 0.30 -4.23 -8.06
N VAL A 215 1.37 -3.81 -7.38
CA VAL A 215 2.57 -4.63 -7.16
C VAL A 215 2.25 -5.88 -6.33
N ALA A 216 1.48 -5.74 -5.25
CA ALA A 216 1.07 -6.88 -4.43
C ALA A 216 0.23 -7.89 -5.22
N LEU A 217 -0.66 -7.42 -6.10
CA LEU A 217 -1.43 -8.27 -7.00
C LEU A 217 -0.52 -9.01 -7.99
N ALA A 218 0.44 -8.32 -8.61
CA ALA A 218 1.40 -8.95 -9.52
C ALA A 218 2.30 -9.99 -8.83
N LEU A 219 2.75 -9.71 -7.60
CA LEU A 219 3.50 -10.67 -6.80
C LEU A 219 2.66 -11.88 -6.38
N ALA A 220 1.33 -11.73 -6.28
CA ALA A 220 0.41 -12.82 -5.96
C ALA A 220 -0.01 -13.65 -7.18
N GLU A 221 0.36 -13.26 -8.41
CA GLU A 221 -0.14 -13.88 -9.66
C GLU A 221 0.11 -15.40 -9.72
N ARG A 222 1.27 -15.89 -9.23
CA ARG A 222 1.66 -17.30 -9.36
C ARG A 222 1.31 -18.17 -8.15
N TYR A 223 0.50 -17.66 -7.22
CA TYR A 223 0.10 -18.40 -6.02
C TYR A 223 -0.97 -19.47 -6.25
N ARG A 224 -1.64 -19.45 -7.40
CA ARG A 224 -2.74 -20.36 -7.75
C ARG A 224 -2.67 -20.77 -9.21
#